data_AF-A0A6A6P1X2-F1
#
_entry.id   AF-A0A6A6P1X2-F1
#
_cell.length_a   1.000
_cell.length_b   1.000
_cell.length_c   1.000
_cell.angle_alpha   90.00
_cell.angle_beta   90.00
_cell.angle_gamma   90.00
#
_symmetry.space_group_name_H-M   'P 1'
#
loop_
_entity.id
_entity.type
_entity.pdbx_description
1 polymer ?
#
loop_
_entity_poly.entity_id
_entity_poly.type
_entity_poly.pdbx_seq_one_letter_code
_entity_poly.pdbx_strand_id
1 'polypeptide(L)' 'MAGVLSTLYQGLVRTNTRYLAVIFGSAFAIQLSFDKGSDKLWDTLNSGRQWKDIKYRYMEKDEEEEE' A
#
# COMPACT_ATOMS: atom_id res chain seq x y z
N MET A 1 33.32 3.46 -17.85
CA MET A 1 31.92 2.98 -17.82
C MET A 1 31.23 3.62 -16.63
N ALA A 2 30.22 4.47 -16.85
CA ALA A 2 29.42 4.99 -15.76
C ALA A 2 28.55 3.85 -15.18
N GLY A 3 28.64 3.60 -13.88
CA GLY A 3 27.84 2.58 -13.21
C GLY A 3 26.38 3.03 -13.00
N VAL A 4 25.45 2.09 -12.81
CA VAL A 4 24.02 2.38 -12.60
C VAL A 4 23.79 3.43 -11.51
N LEU A 5 24.53 3.35 -10.41
CA LEU A 5 24.47 4.33 -9.32
C LEU A 5 24.90 5.75 -9.75
N SER A 6 25.90 5.87 -10.63
CA SER A 6 26.33 7.18 -11.14
C SER A 6 25.30 7.82 -12.06
N THR A 7 24.59 7.00 -12.86
CA THR A 7 23.49 7.45 -13.71
C THR A 7 22.30 7.92 -12.87
N LEU A 8 21.93 7.17 -11.83
CA LEU A 8 20.86 7.56 -10.89
C LEU A 8 21.22 8.82 -10.12
N TYR A 9 22.46 8.93 -9.64
CA TYR A 9 22.93 10.12 -8.95
C TYR A 9 22.84 11.36 -9.84
N GLN A 10 23.32 11.27 -11.09
CA GLN A 10 23.28 12.39 -12.03
C GLN A 10 21.85 12.74 -12.47
N GLY A 11 20.97 11.75 -12.63
CA GLY A 11 19.59 11.95 -13.07
C GLY A 11 18.64 12.48 -11.99
N LEU A 12 18.77 11.95 -10.77
CA LEU A 12 17.75 12.12 -9.71
C LEU A 12 18.26 12.92 -8.51
N VAL A 13 19.52 12.72 -8.10
CA VAL A 13 20.01 13.19 -6.79
C VAL A 13 20.83 14.49 -6.89
N ARG A 14 21.59 14.68 -7.98
CA ARG A 14 22.59 15.76 -8.09
C ARG A 14 22.03 17.17 -7.98
N THR A 15 20.76 17.39 -8.33
CA THR A 15 20.14 18.72 -8.33
C THR A 15 19.09 18.81 -7.22
N ASN A 16 19.22 19.77 -6.30
CA ASN A 16 18.35 19.90 -5.12
C ASN A 16 16.85 19.90 -5.46
N THR A 17 16.41 20.66 -6.47
CA THR A 17 15.00 20.69 -6.88
C THR A 17 14.50 19.35 -7.38
N ARG A 18 15.31 18.63 -8.18
CA ARG A 18 14.96 17.30 -8.68
C ARG A 18 14.94 16.28 -7.54
N TYR A 19 15.91 16.37 -6.65
CA TYR A 19 16.01 15.51 -5.48
C TYR A 19 14.78 15.64 -4.57
N LEU A 20 14.35 16.87 -4.26
CA LEU A 20 13.13 17.11 -3.49
C LEU A 20 11.88 16.58 -4.20
N ALA A 21 11.76 16.81 -5.51
CA ALA A 21 10.64 16.27 -6.29
C ALA A 21 10.60 14.74 -6.29
N VAL A 22 11.77 14.09 -6.40
CA VAL A 22 11.90 12.63 -6.34
C VAL A 22 11.53 12.11 -4.96
N ILE A 23 11.95 12.78 -3.88
CA ILE A 23 11.56 12.39 -2.51
C ILE A 23 10.06 12.48 -2.34
N PHE A 24 9.43 13.62 -2.66
CA PHE A 24 7.99 13.79 -2.46
C PHE A 24 7.17 12.87 -3.37
N GLY A 25 7.56 12.75 -4.64
CA GLY A 25 6.90 11.85 -5.58
C GLY A 25 7.02 10.39 -5.15
N SER A 26 8.20 9.95 -4.72
CA SER A 26 8.40 8.57 -4.28
C SER A 26 7.71 8.28 -2.95
N ALA A 27 7.71 9.21 -1.99
CA ALA A 27 7.00 9.06 -0.73
C ALA A 27 5.50 8.80 -0.97
N PHE A 28 4.86 9.59 -1.83
CA PHE A 28 3.44 9.40 -2.19
C PHE A 28 3.19 8.05 -2.88
N ALA A 29 4.02 7.71 -3.87
CA ALA A 29 3.87 6.46 -4.62
C ALA A 29 4.09 5.22 -3.73
N ILE A 30 5.10 5.27 -2.86
CA ILE A 30 5.43 4.20 -1.91
C ILE A 30 4.32 4.09 -0.87
N GLN A 31 3.84 5.18 -0.29
CA GLN A 31 2.74 5.15 0.68
C GLN A 31 1.52 4.42 0.10
N LEU A 32 1.03 4.85 -1.06
CA LEU A 32 -0.14 4.23 -1.70
C LEU A 32 0.06 2.74 -1.99
N SER A 33 1.25 2.38 -2.47
CA SER A 33 1.58 1.00 -2.83
C SER A 33 1.77 0.12 -1.59
N PHE A 34 2.39 0.67 -0.55
CA PHE A 34 2.66 -0.01 0.70
C PHE A 34 1.37 -0.25 1.49
N ASP A 35 0.50 0.74 1.63
CA ASP A 35 -0.79 0.60 2.32
C ASP A 35 -1.61 -0.52 1.67
N LYS A 36 -1.86 -0.42 0.36
CA LYS A 36 -2.64 -1.45 -0.38
C LYS A 36 -1.96 -2.81 -0.41
N GLY A 37 -0.64 -2.84 -0.56
CA GLY A 37 0.14 -4.07 -0.63
C GLY A 37 0.17 -4.81 0.70
N SER A 38 0.37 -4.06 1.79
CA SER A 38 0.40 -4.60 3.15
C SER A 38 -0.99 -5.08 3.59
N ASP A 39 -2.05 -4.32 3.32
CA ASP A 39 -3.44 -4.76 3.55
C ASP A 39 -3.72 -6.06 2.79
N LYS A 40 -3.40 -6.13 1.49
CA LYS A 40 -3.63 -7.34 0.70
C LYS A 40 -2.85 -8.54 1.26
N LEU A 41 -1.60 -8.33 1.68
CA LEU A 41 -0.79 -9.38 2.28
C LEU A 41 -1.41 -9.87 3.59
N TRP A 42 -1.82 -8.95 4.45
CA TRP A 42 -2.51 -9.25 5.70
C TRP A 42 -3.81 -10.03 5.45
N ASP A 43 -4.57 -9.60 4.46
CA ASP A 43 -5.86 -10.19 4.09
C ASP A 43 -5.71 -11.63 3.64
N THR A 44 -4.68 -11.89 2.84
CA THR A 44 -4.38 -13.23 2.33
C THR A 44 -3.99 -14.15 3.49
N LEU A 45 -3.14 -13.67 4.39
CA LEU A 45 -2.66 -14.45 5.54
C LEU A 45 -3.75 -14.71 6.59
N ASN A 46 -4.74 -13.81 6.73
CA ASN A 46 -5.79 -13.90 7.73
C ASN A 46 -7.18 -14.17 7.12
N SER A 47 -7.21 -14.72 5.91
CA SER A 47 -8.46 -15.04 5.21
C SER A 47 -9.37 -15.94 6.05
N GLY A 48 -10.67 -15.60 6.07
CA GLY A 48 -11.69 -16.34 6.83
C GLY A 48 -11.73 -16.04 8.32
N ARG A 49 -10.81 -15.22 8.85
CA ARG A 49 -10.79 -14.80 10.26
C ARG A 49 -11.12 -13.32 10.46
N GLN A 50 -11.10 -12.53 9.39
CA GLN A 50 -11.33 -11.11 9.49
C GLN A 50 -12.81 -10.81 9.55
N TRP A 51 -13.19 -9.74 10.25
CA TRP A 51 -14.59 -9.31 10.34
C TRP A 51 -15.25 -9.19 8.96
N LYS A 52 -14.55 -8.60 7.98
CA LYS A 52 -15.06 -8.49 6.60
C LYS A 52 -15.39 -9.84 5.94
N ASP A 53 -14.75 -10.93 6.38
CA ASP A 53 -14.96 -12.28 5.86
C ASP A 53 -16.06 -13.04 6.60
N ILE A 54 -16.46 -12.61 7.80
CA ILE A 54 -17.44 -13.34 8.65
C ILE A 54 -18.69 -12.52 8.97
N LYS A 55 -18.69 -11.21 8.70
CA LYS A 55 -19.77 -10.28 9.08
C LYS A 55 -21.15 -10.69 8.58
N TYR A 56 -21.23 -11.27 7.38
CA TYR A 56 -22.51 -11.65 6.76
C TYR A 56 -23.28 -12.64 7.62
N ARG A 57 -22.58 -13.52 8.36
CA ARG A 57 -23.19 -14.52 9.24
C ARG A 57 -23.93 -13.93 10.44
N TYR A 58 -23.63 -12.69 10.79
CA TYR A 58 -24.20 -12.01 11.95
C TYR A 58 -25.23 -10.97 11.54
N MET A 59 -25.02 -10.30 10.40
CA MET A 59 -25.99 -9.33 9.87
C MET A 59 -27.28 -10.00 9.38
N GLU A 60 -27.22 -11.16 8.73
CA GLU A 60 -28.43 -11.91 8.33
C GLU A 60 -29.21 -12.43 9.55
N LYS A 61 -28.50 -12.78 10.63
CA LYS A 61 -29.10 -13.27 11.86
C LYS A 61 -29.88 -12.18 12.61
N ASP A 62 -29.37 -10.95 12.59
CA ASP A 62 -30.08 -9.80 13.17
C ASP A 62 -31.36 -9.49 12.38
N GLU A 63 -31.35 -9.63 11.05
CA GLU A 63 -32.54 -9.44 10.20
C GLU A 63 -33.61 -10.54 10.42
N GLU A 64 -33.22 -11.81 10.59
CA GLU A 64 -34.13 -12.92 10.92
C GLU A 64 -34.70 -12.86 12.36
N GLU A 65 -34.00 -12.24 13.31
CA GLU A 65 -34.49 -12.03 14.69
C GLU A 65 -35.44 -10.82 14.81
N GLU A 66 -35.44 -9.89 13.84
CA GLU A 66 -36.33 -8.73 13.78
C GLU A 66 -37.67 -8.99 13.04
N GLU A 67 -37.79 -10.06 12.24
CA GLU A 67 -39.06 -10.57 11.64
C GLU A 67 -39.82 -11.54 12.56
#